data_AF-A0A2A6CKN8-F1
#
_entry.id   AF-A0A2A6CKN8-F1
#
_cell.length_a   1.000
_cell.length_b   1.000
_cell.length_c   1.000
_cell.angle_alpha   90.00
_cell.angle_beta   90.00
_cell.angle_gamma   90.00
#
_symmetry.space_group_name_H-M   'P 1'
#
loop_
_entity.id
_entity.type
_entity.pdbx_description
1 polymer ?
#
loop_
_entity_poly.entity_id
_entity_poly.type
_entity_poly.pdbx_seq_one_letter_code
_entity_poly.pdbx_strand_id
1 'polypeptide(L)'
;MLSNLLLLCISFAATNALTCVTDGTITYIEYFQGVIVQSSSHDFSYGYVDCSANLNRCATFKSMNITDFVNLDAGKDGSAFAQMVRSEEGQVAGRCCMSQADADKIGAVQADKCDNSKAGCSCTTDHCTGAAGAVFSMLSIVALLGYSVCHI
;
A
#
# COMPACT_ATOMS: atom_id res chain seq x y z
N MET A 1 24.60 -42.67 30.30
CA MET A 1 24.63 -41.31 30.85
C MET A 1 25.09 -40.37 29.76
N LEU A 2 24.23 -39.39 29.47
CA LEU A 2 24.53 -38.06 28.95
C LEU A 2 25.21 -37.87 27.60
N SER A 3 24.67 -36.85 26.93
CA SER A 3 25.34 -35.97 25.98
C SER A 3 25.66 -36.56 24.63
N ASN A 4 24.69 -36.41 23.72
CA ASN A 4 24.96 -35.62 22.52
C ASN A 4 23.67 -34.90 22.11
N LEU A 5 23.33 -33.92 22.94
CA LEU A 5 22.36 -32.86 22.71
C LEU A 5 22.99 -31.88 21.71
N LEU A 6 23.06 -32.27 20.43
CA LEU A 6 23.61 -31.41 19.39
C LEU A 6 22.50 -30.50 18.84
N LEU A 7 22.39 -29.36 19.52
CA LEU A 7 22.10 -28.03 18.98
C LEU A 7 21.15 -27.98 17.77
N LEU A 8 19.86 -27.88 18.11
CA LEU A 8 18.78 -27.39 17.27
C LEU A 8 19.03 -25.88 17.00
N CYS A 9 19.92 -25.55 16.06
CA CYS A 9 20.00 -24.21 15.49
C CYS A 9 18.78 -23.96 14.59
N ILE A 10 17.60 -23.78 15.18
CA ILE A 10 16.49 -23.12 14.50
C ILE A 10 16.89 -21.64 14.47
N SER A 11 17.59 -21.26 13.40
CA SER A 11 17.66 -19.87 12.99
C SER A 11 16.23 -19.40 12.78
N PHE A 12 15.69 -18.67 13.76
CA PHE A 12 14.56 -17.80 13.55
C PHE A 12 15.03 -16.78 12.51
N ALA A 13 14.84 -17.09 11.23
CA ALA A 13 14.87 -16.09 10.18
C ALA A 13 13.74 -15.13 10.56
N ALA A 14 14.11 -14.02 11.20
CA ALA A 14 13.23 -12.86 11.29
C ALA A 14 13.00 -12.45 9.83
N THR A 15 11.93 -12.98 9.24
CA THR A 15 11.42 -12.48 7.98
C THR A 15 10.91 -11.09 8.31
N ASN A 16 11.77 -10.10 8.15
CA ASN A 16 11.35 -8.71 8.20
C ASN A 16 10.21 -8.60 7.20
N ALA A 17 9.07 -8.10 7.66
CA ALA A 17 7.94 -7.83 6.78
C ALA A 17 8.41 -6.84 5.72
N LEU A 18 8.16 -7.15 4.45
CA LEU A 18 8.48 -6.27 3.34
C LEU A 18 7.78 -4.92 3.56
N THR A 19 8.47 -3.79 3.43
CA THR A 19 7.86 -2.48 3.60
C THR A 19 7.67 -1.80 2.23
N CYS A 20 6.43 -1.50 1.86
CA CYS A 20 6.07 -0.93 0.56
C CYS A 20 5.38 0.43 0.69
N VAL A 21 5.49 1.28 -0.33
CA VAL A 21 4.62 2.45 -0.44
C VAL A 21 3.19 2.00 -0.74
N THR A 22 2.24 2.55 0.01
CA THR A 22 0.81 2.38 -0.21
C THR A 22 0.14 3.73 -0.45
N ASP A 23 -0.25 3.97 -1.71
CA ASP A 23 -0.99 5.16 -2.13
C ASP A 23 -1.71 4.89 -3.46
N GLY A 24 -2.56 5.84 -3.86
CA GLY A 24 -3.27 5.71 -5.12
C GLY A 24 -4.38 6.73 -5.27
N THR A 25 -5.21 6.47 -6.28
CA THR A 25 -6.36 7.30 -6.66
C THR A 25 -7.56 6.39 -6.86
N ILE A 26 -8.69 6.78 -6.28
CA ILE A 26 -10.00 6.19 -6.57
C ILE A 26 -10.71 7.13 -7.55
N THR A 27 -11.26 6.56 -8.61
CA THR A 27 -12.02 7.29 -9.63
C THR A 27 -13.40 6.67 -9.78
N TYR A 28 -14.43 7.49 -9.57
CA TYR A 28 -15.82 7.16 -9.83
C TYR A 28 -16.28 7.81 -11.14
N ILE A 29 -16.95 7.03 -11.99
CA ILE A 29 -17.49 7.51 -13.27
C ILE A 29 -18.91 6.97 -13.41
N GLU A 30 -19.89 7.86 -13.49
CA GLU A 30 -21.29 7.53 -13.73
C GLU A 30 -21.60 7.67 -15.23
N TYR A 31 -22.24 6.63 -15.78
CA TYR A 31 -22.67 6.61 -17.18
C TYR A 31 -24.21 6.61 -17.27
N PHE A 32 -24.74 7.49 -18.11
CA PHE A 32 -26.14 7.47 -18.52
C PHE A 32 -26.23 7.36 -20.04
N GLN A 33 -26.87 6.30 -20.53
CA GLN A 33 -26.99 6.02 -21.98
C GLN A 33 -25.64 6.00 -22.72
N GLY A 34 -24.59 5.48 -22.06
CA GLY A 34 -23.24 5.41 -22.64
C GLY A 34 -22.44 6.72 -22.61
N VAL A 35 -22.99 7.78 -22.02
CA VAL A 35 -22.31 9.07 -21.84
C VAL A 35 -21.92 9.25 -20.38
N ILE A 36 -20.73 9.78 -20.12
CA ILE A 36 -20.28 10.15 -18.77
C ILE A 36 -21.12 11.35 -18.31
N VAL A 37 -21.88 11.16 -17.24
CA VAL A 37 -22.70 12.23 -16.61
C VAL A 37 -22.07 12.78 -15.34
N GLN A 38 -21.20 12.00 -14.69
CA GLN A 38 -20.45 12.43 -13.53
C GLN A 38 -19.08 11.76 -13.50
N SER A 39 -18.06 12.50 -13.07
CA SER A 39 -16.76 11.95 -12.72
C SER A 39 -16.22 12.64 -11.48
N SER A 40 -15.74 11.85 -10.53
CA SER A 40 -15.03 12.33 -9.35
C SER A 40 -13.82 11.44 -9.07
N SER A 41 -12.79 12.03 -8.48
CA SER A 41 -11.60 11.30 -8.07
C SER A 41 -11.08 11.84 -6.76
N HIS A 42 -10.50 10.97 -5.94
CA HIS A 42 -9.75 11.39 -4.75
C HIS A 42 -8.49 10.54 -4.59
N ASP A 43 -7.44 11.18 -4.11
CA ASP A 43 -6.16 10.56 -3.83
C ASP A 43 -6.09 10.14 -2.36
N PHE A 44 -5.34 9.08 -2.09
CA PHE A 44 -5.04 8.62 -0.73
C PHE A 44 -3.57 8.23 -0.63
N SER A 45 -3.00 8.35 0.56
CA SER A 45 -1.64 7.92 0.84
C SER A 45 -1.49 7.49 2.29
N TYR A 46 -0.96 6.28 2.47
CA TYR A 46 -0.60 5.68 3.76
C TYR A 46 0.92 5.69 3.97
N GLY A 47 1.69 6.20 3.02
CA GLY A 47 3.14 6.18 3.06
C GLY A 47 3.71 4.77 3.01
N TYR A 48 4.71 4.48 3.83
CA TYR A 48 5.32 3.16 3.92
C TYR A 48 4.54 2.28 4.90
N VAL A 49 4.13 1.10 4.43
CA VAL A 49 3.34 0.13 5.19
C VAL A 49 4.03 -1.22 5.13
N ASP A 50 4.10 -1.90 6.27
CA ASP A 50 4.58 -3.27 6.35
C ASP A 50 3.56 -4.22 5.75
N CYS A 51 4.02 -5.08 4.85
CA CYS A 51 3.19 -6.06 4.18
C CYS A 51 2.85 -7.21 5.12
N SER A 52 1.59 -7.66 5.05
CA SER A 52 1.16 -8.92 5.64
C SER A 52 2.01 -10.08 5.13
N ALA A 53 2.13 -11.15 5.92
CA ALA A 53 3.02 -12.30 5.64
C ALA A 53 2.83 -12.94 4.24
N ASN A 54 1.64 -12.83 3.65
CA ASN A 54 1.30 -13.39 2.34
C ASN A 54 1.52 -12.42 1.16
N LEU A 55 1.83 -11.16 1.45
CA LEU A 55 2.05 -10.11 0.44
C LEU A 55 3.55 -9.84 0.35
N ASN A 56 4.21 -10.49 -0.60
CA ASN A 56 5.66 -10.53 -0.71
C ASN A 56 6.21 -9.69 -1.88
N ARG A 57 5.39 -8.79 -2.43
CA ARG A 57 5.75 -7.86 -3.50
C ARG A 57 5.31 -6.45 -3.16
N CYS A 58 6.12 -5.46 -3.48
CA CYS A 58 5.62 -4.10 -3.71
C CYS A 58 5.24 -3.99 -5.17
N ALA A 59 4.01 -3.58 -5.47
CA ALA A 59 3.53 -3.49 -6.84
C ALA A 59 2.96 -2.10 -7.14
N THR A 60 3.14 -1.65 -8.38
CA THR A 60 2.45 -0.52 -8.98
C THR A 60 1.45 -1.07 -9.98
N PHE A 61 0.18 -0.64 -9.92
CA PHE A 61 -0.89 -1.21 -10.75
C PHE A 61 -1.69 -0.13 -11.46
N LYS A 62 -2.16 -0.47 -12.66
CA LYS A 62 -3.01 0.41 -13.48
C LYS A 62 -4.42 0.48 -12.88
N SER A 63 -5.19 1.47 -13.30
CA SER A 63 -6.61 1.56 -13.00
C SER A 63 -7.31 0.22 -13.28
N MET A 64 -7.97 -0.32 -12.28
CA MET A 64 -8.79 -1.53 -12.35
C MET A 64 -10.09 -1.31 -11.58
N ASN A 65 -11.15 -2.06 -11.89
CA ASN A 65 -12.37 -1.95 -11.10
C ASN A 65 -12.10 -2.39 -9.66
N ILE A 66 -12.71 -1.69 -8.71
CA ILE A 66 -12.59 -2.04 -7.29
C ILE A 66 -13.07 -3.48 -7.07
N THR A 67 -14.11 -3.94 -7.78
CA THR A 67 -14.57 -5.35 -7.73
C THR A 67 -13.49 -6.35 -8.14
N ASP A 68 -12.60 -5.99 -9.06
CA ASP A 68 -11.48 -6.83 -9.47
C ASP A 68 -10.37 -6.79 -8.42
N PHE A 69 -10.09 -5.61 -7.87
CA PHE A 69 -9.10 -5.41 -6.81
C PHE A 69 -9.45 -6.18 -5.53
N VAL A 70 -10.70 -6.13 -5.06
CA VAL A 70 -11.12 -6.83 -3.82
C VAL A 70 -11.05 -8.36 -3.94
N ASN A 71 -10.93 -8.88 -5.16
CA ASN A 71 -10.73 -10.30 -5.43
C ASN A 71 -9.26 -10.73 -5.42
N LEU A 72 -8.31 -9.79 -5.38
CA LEU A 72 -6.89 -10.03 -5.17
C LEU A 72 -6.61 -10.38 -3.70
N ASP A 73 -5.49 -11.04 -3.41
CA ASP A 73 -5.04 -11.27 -2.03
C ASP A 73 -4.81 -9.93 -1.31
N ALA A 74 -4.23 -8.94 -2.02
CA ALA A 74 -4.06 -7.58 -1.51
C ALA A 74 -5.39 -6.90 -1.13
N GLY A 75 -6.48 -7.17 -1.87
CA GLY A 75 -7.80 -6.60 -1.60
C GLY A 75 -8.58 -7.34 -0.49
N LYS A 76 -8.23 -8.61 -0.23
CA LYS A 76 -8.77 -9.42 0.86
C LYS A 76 -8.05 -9.19 2.19
N ASP A 77 -6.87 -8.60 2.14
CA ASP A 77 -6.02 -8.33 3.29
C ASP A 77 -6.73 -7.50 4.39
N GLY A 78 -6.24 -7.62 5.61
CA GLY A 78 -6.77 -6.92 6.78
C GLY A 78 -6.35 -5.45 6.88
N SER A 79 -5.46 -4.97 6.02
CA SER A 79 -4.91 -3.60 6.08
C SER A 79 -5.98 -2.50 5.94
N ALA A 80 -5.68 -1.34 6.53
CA ALA A 80 -6.53 -0.15 6.41
C ALA A 80 -6.76 0.27 4.95
N PHE A 81 -5.74 0.09 4.10
CA PHE A 81 -5.85 0.32 2.66
C PHE A 81 -6.89 -0.60 2.00
N ALA A 82 -6.80 -1.91 2.20
CA ALA A 82 -7.75 -2.87 1.65
C ALA A 82 -9.18 -2.63 2.18
N GLN A 83 -9.33 -2.21 3.44
CA GLN A 83 -10.63 -1.83 4.00
C GLN A 83 -11.21 -0.58 3.33
N MET A 84 -10.39 0.47 3.14
CA MET A 84 -10.82 1.71 2.49
C MET A 84 -11.24 1.45 1.04
N VAL A 85 -10.44 0.71 0.25
CA VAL A 85 -10.82 0.41 -1.15
C VAL A 85 -12.10 -0.43 -1.21
N ARG A 86 -12.34 -1.34 -0.25
CA ARG A 86 -13.56 -2.16 -0.20
C ARG A 86 -14.84 -1.35 0.11
N SER A 87 -14.73 -0.19 0.75
CA SER A 87 -15.88 0.67 1.04
C SER A 87 -16.26 1.60 -0.09
N GLU A 88 -15.51 1.57 -1.20
CA GLU A 88 -15.63 2.50 -2.31
C GLU A 88 -16.14 1.81 -3.58
N GLU A 89 -16.57 2.62 -4.56
CA GLU A 89 -17.02 2.15 -5.87
C GLU A 89 -16.17 2.76 -7.00
N GLY A 90 -16.24 2.16 -8.20
CA GLY A 90 -15.51 2.63 -9.37
C GLY A 90 -14.19 1.91 -9.58
N GLN A 91 -13.13 2.68 -9.85
CA GLN A 91 -11.81 2.16 -10.20
C GLN A 91 -10.73 2.64 -9.24
N VAL A 92 -9.71 1.82 -9.03
CA VAL A 92 -8.54 2.12 -8.21
C VAL A 92 -7.27 1.92 -9.02
N ALA A 93 -6.33 2.86 -8.90
CA ALA A 93 -4.97 2.77 -9.40
C ALA A 93 -4.01 3.13 -8.27
N GLY A 94 -2.80 2.57 -8.24
CA GLY A 94 -1.86 2.93 -7.18
C GLY A 94 -0.70 1.99 -6.97
N ARG A 95 -0.18 2.04 -5.74
CA ARG A 95 0.93 1.23 -5.23
C ARG A 95 0.50 0.56 -3.94
N CYS A 96 0.82 -0.72 -3.76
CA CYS A 96 0.59 -1.42 -2.50
C CYS A 96 1.42 -2.71 -2.40
N CYS A 97 1.34 -3.35 -1.23
CA CYS A 97 1.73 -4.74 -1.05
C CYS A 97 0.84 -5.68 -1.87
N MET A 98 1.42 -6.67 -2.55
CA MET A 98 0.71 -7.70 -3.31
C MET A 98 1.36 -9.08 -3.12
N SER A 99 0.61 -10.15 -3.35
CA SER A 99 1.19 -11.48 -3.53
C SER A 99 1.83 -11.60 -4.92
N GLN A 100 2.76 -12.54 -5.10
CA GLN A 100 3.29 -12.85 -6.43
C GLN A 100 2.15 -13.20 -7.42
N ALA A 101 1.16 -13.97 -6.97
CA ALA A 101 0.03 -14.38 -7.82
C ALA A 101 -0.81 -13.19 -8.28
N ASP A 102 -1.06 -12.22 -7.40
CA ASP A 102 -1.73 -10.98 -7.76
C ASP A 102 -0.90 -10.17 -8.75
N ALA A 103 0.40 -10.02 -8.49
CA ALA A 103 1.32 -9.29 -9.37
C ALA A 103 1.32 -9.88 -10.79
N ASP A 104 1.34 -11.20 -10.91
CA ASP A 104 1.24 -11.90 -12.21
C ASP A 104 -0.12 -11.67 -12.87
N LYS A 105 -1.21 -11.74 -12.09
CA LYS A 105 -2.59 -11.55 -12.57
C LYS A 105 -2.83 -10.15 -13.14
N ILE A 106 -2.22 -9.13 -12.54
CA ILE A 106 -2.31 -7.75 -13.05
C ILE A 106 -1.27 -7.43 -14.13
N GLY A 107 -0.43 -8.41 -14.50
CA GLY A 107 0.62 -8.26 -15.51
C GLY A 107 1.74 -7.33 -15.09
N ALA A 108 2.07 -7.28 -13.79
CA ALA A 108 3.17 -6.47 -13.29
C ALA A 108 4.52 -7.12 -13.62
N VAL A 109 5.40 -6.37 -14.27
CA VAL A 109 6.74 -6.83 -14.63
C VAL A 109 7.66 -6.76 -13.41
N GLN A 110 8.33 -7.86 -13.09
CA GLN A 110 9.31 -7.89 -12.01
C GLN A 110 10.54 -7.06 -12.37
N ALA A 111 10.96 -6.20 -11.45
CA ALA A 111 12.19 -5.42 -11.53
C ALA A 111 12.85 -5.30 -10.15
N ASP A 112 14.14 -4.95 -10.11
CA ASP A 112 14.84 -4.67 -8.85
C ASP A 112 14.28 -3.40 -8.18
N LYS A 113 13.88 -2.42 -9.00
CA LYS A 113 13.23 -1.18 -8.57
C LYS A 113 12.15 -0.76 -9.57
N CYS A 114 11.07 -0.21 -9.04
CA CYS A 114 9.94 0.34 -9.78
C CYS A 114 9.92 1.87 -9.75
N ASP A 115 11.06 2.52 -9.47
CA ASP A 115 11.21 3.97 -9.45
C ASP A 115 10.69 4.57 -10.77
N ASN A 116 9.75 5.53 -10.69
CA ASN A 116 9.11 6.21 -11.83
C ASN A 116 8.26 5.31 -12.76
N SER A 117 7.98 4.06 -12.39
CA SER A 117 7.03 3.23 -13.14
C SER A 117 5.62 3.73 -12.88
N LYS A 118 4.98 4.31 -13.91
CA LYS A 118 3.61 4.85 -13.81
C LYS A 118 2.56 3.78 -13.47
N ALA A 119 2.82 2.52 -13.83
CA ALA A 119 2.08 1.33 -13.39
C ALA A 119 2.68 0.05 -14.03
N GLY A 120 2.36 -1.11 -13.46
CA GLY A 120 2.67 -2.42 -14.04
C GLY A 120 4.08 -2.92 -13.71
N CYS A 121 4.59 -2.59 -12.54
CA CYS A 121 5.90 -3.03 -12.05
C CYS A 121 5.75 -3.66 -10.66
N SER A 122 6.52 -4.73 -10.37
CA SER A 122 6.62 -5.34 -9.05
C SER A 122 8.07 -5.57 -8.63
N CYS A 123 8.34 -5.53 -7.32
CA CYS A 123 9.68 -5.68 -6.75
C CYS A 123 9.61 -6.25 -5.32
N THR A 124 10.75 -6.72 -4.78
CA THR A 124 10.80 -7.55 -3.56
C THR A 124 11.63 -6.96 -2.42
N THR A 125 12.16 -5.75 -2.57
CA THR A 125 12.97 -5.10 -1.55
C THR A 125 12.21 -3.93 -0.94
N ASP A 126 12.55 -3.55 0.29
CA ASP A 126 11.89 -2.42 0.94
C ASP A 126 12.01 -1.15 0.09
N HIS A 127 10.92 -0.38 0.07
CA HIS A 127 10.85 0.93 -0.60
C HIS A 127 11.13 0.89 -2.12
N CYS A 128 11.08 -0.28 -2.76
CA CYS A 128 11.46 -0.44 -4.16
C CYS A 128 10.51 0.23 -5.16
N THR A 129 9.32 0.66 -4.74
CA THR A 129 8.36 1.44 -5.55
C THR A 129 8.58 2.94 -5.47
N GLY A 130 9.69 3.38 -4.89
CA GLY A 130 10.10 4.78 -4.78
C GLY A 130 9.61 5.45 -3.50
N ALA A 131 9.65 6.79 -3.49
CA ALA A 131 9.30 7.56 -2.31
C ALA A 131 7.78 7.57 -2.07
N ALA A 132 7.40 7.53 -0.79
CA ALA A 132 6.06 7.91 -0.34
C ALA A 132 5.80 9.39 -0.68
N GLY A 133 4.68 9.70 -1.33
CA GLY A 133 4.28 11.08 -1.55
C GLY A 133 4.04 11.78 -0.22
N ALA A 134 4.68 12.93 0.00
CA ALA A 134 4.42 13.76 1.16
C ALA A 134 3.00 14.33 1.05
N VAL A 135 2.03 13.71 1.72
CA VAL A 135 0.78 14.40 2.03
C VAL A 135 1.16 15.46 3.05
N PHE A 136 1.18 16.73 2.66
CA PHE A 136 1.15 17.85 3.58
C PHE A 136 -0.16 17.77 4.35
N SER A 137 -0.20 16.95 5.40
CA SER A 137 -1.19 17.08 6.45
C SER A 137 -0.97 18.46 7.05
N MET A 138 -1.87 19.41 6.76
CA MET A 138 -1.95 20.65 7.50
C MET A 138 -2.35 20.29 8.94
N LEU A 139 -1.35 19.91 9.74
CA LEU A 139 -1.45 19.97 11.18
C LEU A 139 -1.63 21.45 11.53
N SER A 140 -2.88 21.86 11.74
CA SER A 140 -3.21 23.10 12.42
C SER A 140 -2.43 23.16 13.72
N ILE A 141 -1.38 23.97 13.74
CA ILE A 141 -0.66 24.38 14.94
C ILE A 141 -1.62 25.29 15.72
N VAL A 142 -2.53 24.69 16.48
CA VAL A 142 -3.25 25.36 17.56
C VAL A 142 -2.86 24.66 18.85
N ALA A 143 -1.64 24.90 19.29
CA ALA A 143 -1.25 24.79 20.69
C ALA A 143 0.05 25.55 20.90
N LEU A 144 0.12 26.29 22.02
CA LEU A 144 1.30 26.93 22.64
C LEU A 144 1.54 28.41 22.31
N LEU A 145 0.58 29.25 22.68
CA LEU A 145 0.88 30.37 23.58
C LEU A 145 0.40 29.90 24.97
N GLY A 146 1.19 29.24 25.82
CA GLY A 146 2.49 29.69 26.30
C GLY A 146 2.29 30.86 27.25
N TYR A 147 1.58 30.67 28.37
CA TYR A 147 2.19 30.64 29.71
C TYR A 147 3.52 31.42 29.79
N SER A 148 3.42 32.69 30.13
CA SER A 148 4.43 33.58 30.74
C SER A 148 3.59 34.79 31.19
N VAL A 149 3.35 35.07 32.47
CA VAL A 149 4.33 35.38 33.51
C VAL A 149 3.70 35.11 34.89
N CYS A 150 4.41 34.35 35.72
CA CYS A 150 4.30 34.44 37.18
C CYS A 150 5.66 34.93 37.69
N HIS A 151 5.65 35.72 38.78
CA HIS A 151 6.75 36.44 39.47
C HIS A 151 7.09 37.85 38.95
N ILE A 152 6.58 38.90 39.61
CA ILE A 152 7.06 39.48 40.89
C ILE A 152 5.85 39.98 41.67
#